data_AF-A6LX73-F1
#
_entry.id   AF-A6LX73-F1
#
_cell.length_a   1.000
_cell.length_b   1.000
_cell.length_c   1.000
_cell.angle_alpha   90.00
_cell.angle_beta   90.00
_cell.angle_gamma   90.00
#
_symmetry.space_group_name_H-M   'P 1'
#
loop_
_entity.id
_entity.type
_entity.pdbx_description
1 polymer ?
#
loop_
_entity_poly.entity_id
_entity_poly.type
_entity_poly.pdbx_seq_one_letter_code
_entity_poly.pdbx_strand_id
1 'polypeptide(L)'
;MGRKIFISYKYADNDVNHIVGEWYENNTVRDYVDKLEEYLKDKSDNIYKGESDDEDLSKLSEDTIWEKLKDRIYDSTLTIVMISKNMREFYKVDKNQWIPWEISYSLKEVSRKNSSGNSVTSKTNAMIAIIVPDLNNSYEYYTYNKNCCDSGCRVLKTNTLFDILKNNMFNIKDTDTKDCSDGSKIYYGNSSYINSVKWDDFINDIESYIDSAYELQDNMDKYKIVKEV
;
A
#
# COMPACT_ATOMS: atom_id res chain seq x y z
N MET A 1 5.11 9.18 -18.56
CA MET A 1 6.18 9.79 -17.75
C MET A 1 6.57 8.77 -16.69
N GLY A 2 7.85 8.47 -16.51
CA GLY A 2 8.29 7.51 -15.49
C GLY A 2 7.90 7.95 -14.08
N ARG A 3 7.31 7.03 -13.31
CA ARG A 3 6.86 7.24 -11.93
C ARG A 3 7.89 6.68 -10.97
N LYS A 4 8.14 7.39 -9.86
CA LYS A 4 9.06 6.91 -8.82
C LYS A 4 8.24 6.20 -7.75
N ILE A 5 8.45 4.89 -7.63
CA ILE A 5 7.57 4.01 -6.85
C ILE A 5 8.31 3.51 -5.61
N PHE A 6 7.72 3.76 -4.45
CA PHE A 6 8.11 3.15 -3.19
C PHE A 6 7.13 2.01 -2.85
N ILE A 7 7.63 0.87 -2.39
CA ILE A 7 6.79 -0.27 -2.00
C ILE A 7 7.04 -0.58 -0.51
N SER A 8 5.99 -0.49 0.29
CA SER A 8 5.97 -0.81 1.73
C SER A 8 5.37 -2.19 1.95
N TYR A 9 6.07 -3.08 2.65
CA TYR A 9 5.64 -4.46 2.86
C TYR A 9 6.35 -5.12 4.05
N LYS A 10 5.83 -6.26 4.51
CA LYS A 10 6.50 -7.09 5.52
C LYS A 10 7.38 -8.12 4.81
N TYR A 11 8.69 -7.92 4.82
CA TYR A 11 9.66 -8.70 4.04
C TYR A 11 9.49 -10.22 4.15
N ALA A 12 9.50 -10.75 5.37
CA ALA A 12 9.53 -12.20 5.63
C ALA A 12 8.15 -12.84 5.88
N ASP A 13 7.05 -12.18 5.55
CA ASP A 13 5.73 -12.81 5.66
C ASP A 13 5.58 -13.89 4.57
N ASN A 14 5.50 -15.14 5.00
CA ASN A 14 5.42 -16.32 4.15
C ASN A 14 4.02 -16.93 4.07
N ASP A 15 2.99 -16.28 4.63
CA ASP A 15 1.60 -16.69 4.46
C ASP A 15 1.03 -16.11 3.16
N VAL A 16 1.66 -16.48 2.04
CA VAL A 16 1.32 -16.02 0.69
C VAL A 16 1.25 -17.19 -0.28
N ASN A 17 0.44 -17.08 -1.32
CA ASN A 17 0.35 -18.12 -2.35
C ASN A 17 1.68 -18.22 -3.11
N HIS A 18 2.02 -19.41 -3.57
CA HIS A 18 3.21 -19.65 -4.38
C HIS A 18 3.10 -18.92 -5.75
N ILE A 19 4.16 -18.21 -6.14
CA ILE A 19 4.25 -17.40 -7.37
C ILE A 19 5.55 -17.63 -8.17
N VAL A 20 6.63 -18.10 -7.54
CA VAL A 20 7.94 -18.35 -8.19
C VAL A 20 8.60 -19.61 -7.69
N GLY A 21 9.39 -20.23 -8.55
CA GLY A 21 10.14 -21.45 -8.22
C GLY A 21 9.28 -22.70 -8.35
N GLU A 22 9.72 -23.75 -7.67
CA GLU A 22 9.03 -25.03 -7.64
C GLU A 22 7.95 -25.03 -6.55
N TRP A 23 6.82 -25.72 -6.78
CA TRP A 23 5.63 -25.68 -5.92
C TRP A 23 5.86 -26.01 -4.41
N TYR A 24 6.98 -26.64 -4.09
CA TYR A 24 7.39 -27.00 -2.72
C TYR A 24 8.25 -25.92 -2.03
N GLU A 25 8.68 -24.89 -2.76
CA GLU A 25 9.43 -23.77 -2.23
C GLU A 25 8.50 -22.81 -1.51
N ASN A 26 9.00 -22.23 -0.42
CA ASN A 26 8.25 -21.20 0.30
C ASN A 26 8.50 -19.86 -0.37
N ASN A 27 7.43 -19.13 -0.68
CA ASN A 27 7.51 -17.74 -1.08
C ASN A 27 7.11 -16.84 0.09
N THR A 28 7.51 -15.59 -0.03
CA THR A 28 7.26 -14.48 0.87
C THR A 28 6.67 -13.32 0.11
N VAL A 29 6.26 -12.27 0.83
CA VAL A 29 5.85 -11.03 0.17
C VAL A 29 6.98 -10.41 -0.66
N ARG A 30 8.27 -10.68 -0.36
CA ARG A 30 9.38 -10.23 -1.20
C ARG A 30 9.27 -10.76 -2.63
N ASP A 31 8.93 -12.03 -2.80
CA ASP A 31 8.77 -12.64 -4.13
C ASP A 31 7.67 -11.95 -4.97
N TYR A 32 6.60 -11.50 -4.31
CA TYR A 32 5.56 -10.67 -4.95
C TYR A 32 6.10 -9.29 -5.33
N VAL A 33 6.95 -8.69 -4.50
CA VAL A 33 7.59 -7.40 -4.82
C VAL A 33 8.56 -7.54 -5.99
N ASP A 34 9.34 -8.63 -6.05
CA ASP A 34 10.22 -8.94 -7.19
C ASP A 34 9.40 -9.04 -8.49
N LYS A 35 8.29 -9.79 -8.46
CA LYS A 35 7.39 -9.89 -9.60
C LYS A 35 6.76 -8.57 -9.99
N LEU A 36 6.36 -7.77 -9.01
CA LEU A 36 5.82 -6.44 -9.26
C LEU A 36 6.86 -5.55 -9.93
N GLU A 37 8.12 -5.62 -9.49
CA GLU A 37 9.22 -4.88 -10.10
C GLU A 37 9.46 -5.28 -11.57
N GLU A 38 9.43 -6.58 -11.88
CA GLU A 38 9.48 -7.09 -13.27
C GLU A 38 8.34 -6.48 -14.11
N TYR A 39 7.09 -6.56 -13.64
CA TYR A 39 5.95 -6.00 -14.38
C TYR A 39 6.03 -4.49 -14.58
N LEU A 40 6.52 -3.75 -13.59
CA LEU A 40 6.66 -2.29 -13.68
C LEU A 40 7.76 -1.88 -14.67
N LYS A 41 8.88 -2.62 -14.72
CA LYS A 41 9.96 -2.42 -15.70
C LYS A 41 9.50 -2.69 -17.13
N ASP A 42 8.72 -3.75 -17.33
CA ASP A 42 8.26 -4.14 -18.66
C ASP A 42 7.22 -3.17 -19.26
N LYS A 43 6.47 -2.44 -18.40
CA LYS A 43 5.36 -1.58 -18.85
C LYS A 43 5.67 -0.07 -18.86
N SER A 44 6.76 0.40 -18.26
CA SER A 44 7.00 1.83 -18.08
C SER A 44 8.43 2.21 -17.69
N ASP A 45 8.80 3.49 -17.83
CA ASP A 45 10.04 4.07 -17.27
C ASP A 45 9.97 4.25 -15.73
N ASN A 46 9.30 3.35 -15.01
CA ASN A 46 9.14 3.47 -13.57
C ASN A 46 10.46 3.16 -12.84
N ILE A 47 10.79 4.01 -11.87
CA ILE A 47 11.99 3.83 -11.04
C ILE A 47 11.55 3.27 -9.71
N TYR A 48 11.81 1.97 -9.50
CA TYR A 48 11.65 1.34 -8.20
C TYR A 48 12.69 1.86 -7.22
N LYS A 49 12.24 2.25 -6.01
CA LYS A 49 13.05 2.87 -4.96
C LYS A 49 13.07 2.04 -3.67
N GLY A 50 12.61 0.80 -3.69
CA GLY A 50 12.66 -0.07 -2.51
C GLY A 50 14.05 -0.67 -2.27
N GLU A 51 14.13 -1.65 -1.38
CA GLU A 51 15.35 -2.45 -1.21
C GLU A 51 15.62 -3.23 -2.50
N SER A 52 16.80 -3.03 -3.07
CA SER A 52 17.40 -3.90 -4.08
C SER A 52 18.16 -5.01 -3.36
N ASP A 53 18.07 -6.25 -3.84
CA ASP A 53 18.69 -7.43 -3.21
C ASP A 53 20.21 -7.29 -2.91
N ASP A 54 20.91 -6.40 -3.63
CA ASP A 54 22.33 -6.09 -3.42
C ASP A 54 22.62 -5.07 -2.30
N GLU A 55 21.60 -4.46 -1.68
CA GLU A 55 21.76 -3.63 -0.49
C GLU A 55 21.36 -4.41 0.75
N ASP A 56 22.28 -5.23 1.28
CA ASP A 56 22.13 -5.85 2.60
C ASP A 56 22.12 -4.78 3.71
N LEU A 57 20.94 -4.25 3.99
CA LEU A 57 20.70 -3.26 5.05
C LEU A 57 20.72 -3.90 6.44
N SER A 58 20.78 -5.23 6.56
CA SER A 58 20.74 -5.95 7.85
C SER A 58 21.92 -5.62 8.78
N LYS A 59 23.02 -5.11 8.21
CA LYS A 59 24.23 -4.70 8.94
C LYS A 59 24.21 -3.27 9.44
N LEU A 60 23.21 -2.48 9.06
CA LEU A 60 23.07 -1.08 9.47
C LEU A 60 22.29 -0.95 10.78
N SER A 61 22.48 0.16 11.49
CA SER A 61 21.61 0.49 12.63
C SER A 61 20.21 0.84 12.15
N GLU A 62 19.20 0.62 12.99
CA GLU A 62 17.81 1.00 12.71
C GLU A 62 17.71 2.47 12.28
N ASP A 63 18.39 3.39 12.99
CA ASP A 63 18.39 4.82 12.62
C ASP A 63 18.93 5.07 11.20
N THR A 64 19.97 4.34 10.79
CA THR A 64 20.56 4.49 9.45
C THR A 64 19.65 3.91 8.37
N ILE A 65 19.02 2.76 8.65
CA ILE A 65 18.01 2.16 7.77
C ILE A 65 16.84 3.13 7.59
N TRP A 66 16.41 3.75 8.68
CA TRP A 66 15.32 4.71 8.65
C TRP A 66 15.62 5.96 7.84
N GLU A 67 16.81 6.56 7.99
CA GLU A 67 17.20 7.70 7.16
C GLU A 67 17.27 7.34 5.67
N LYS A 68 17.80 6.16 5.32
CA LYS A 68 17.77 5.65 3.94
C LYS A 68 16.35 5.49 3.40
N LEU A 69 15.44 4.94 4.20
CA LEU A 69 14.03 4.76 3.82
C LEU A 69 13.35 6.12 3.60
N LYS A 70 13.56 7.09 4.50
CA LYS A 70 13.04 8.45 4.33
C LYS A 70 13.50 9.10 3.02
N ASP A 71 14.77 8.91 2.65
CA ASP A 71 15.32 9.46 1.41
C ASP A 71 14.65 8.84 0.17
N ARG A 72 14.44 7.52 0.19
CA ARG A 72 13.75 6.78 -0.87
C ARG A 72 12.28 7.19 -1.01
N ILE A 73 11.57 7.30 0.11
CA ILE A 73 10.17 7.75 0.12
C ILE A 73 10.08 9.21 -0.34
N TYR A 74 10.98 10.08 0.11
CA TYR A 74 11.00 11.49 -0.29
C TYR A 74 11.21 11.69 -1.80
N ASP A 75 12.00 10.82 -2.45
CA ASP A 75 12.19 10.85 -3.90
C ASP A 75 11.06 10.16 -4.67
N SER A 76 10.10 9.50 -4.01
CA SER A 76 8.99 8.81 -4.66
C SER A 76 7.78 9.71 -4.89
N THR A 77 6.90 9.32 -5.83
CA THR A 77 5.63 10.01 -6.11
C THR A 77 4.41 9.11 -5.91
N LEU A 78 4.63 7.79 -5.94
CA LEU A 78 3.64 6.76 -5.65
C LEU A 78 4.18 5.84 -4.56
N THR A 79 3.35 5.55 -3.57
CA THR A 79 3.59 4.50 -2.59
C THR A 79 2.58 3.37 -2.78
N ILE A 80 3.09 2.16 -3.00
CA ILE A 80 2.33 0.91 -3.02
C ILE A 80 2.50 0.24 -1.65
N VAL A 81 1.41 -0.22 -1.05
CA VAL A 81 1.45 -0.99 0.19
C VAL A 81 1.00 -2.42 -0.09
N MET A 82 1.87 -3.40 0.18
CA MET A 82 1.50 -4.81 0.05
C MET A 82 0.78 -5.25 1.33
N ILE A 83 -0.52 -5.52 1.20
CA ILE A 83 -1.33 -6.11 2.27
C ILE A 83 -1.13 -7.62 2.20
N SER A 84 -0.47 -8.18 3.20
CA SER A 84 -0.35 -9.61 3.44
C SER A 84 -1.05 -9.99 4.76
N LYS A 85 -1.39 -11.27 4.91
CA LYS A 85 -2.20 -11.75 6.03
C LYS A 85 -1.59 -11.49 7.40
N ASN A 86 -0.26 -11.57 7.53
CA ASN A 86 0.45 -11.33 8.79
C ASN A 86 1.26 -10.02 8.76
N MET A 87 0.88 -9.04 7.93
CA MET A 87 1.60 -7.76 7.83
C MET A 87 1.66 -7.01 9.18
N ARG A 88 0.63 -7.15 10.03
CA ARG A 88 0.52 -6.52 11.35
C ARG A 88 0.75 -7.55 12.46
N GLU A 89 1.72 -7.28 13.32
CA GLU A 89 1.90 -8.03 14.57
C GLU A 89 1.02 -7.41 15.67
N PHE A 90 -0.17 -7.97 15.91
CA PHE A 90 -1.17 -7.39 16.83
C PHE A 90 -0.72 -7.26 18.30
N TYR A 91 0.33 -8.00 18.71
CA TYR A 91 0.91 -7.90 20.05
C TYR A 91 1.94 -6.76 20.18
N LYS A 92 2.32 -6.12 19.07
CA LYS A 92 3.16 -4.92 19.05
C LYS A 92 2.30 -3.69 18.76
N VAL A 93 2.61 -2.58 19.41
CA VAL A 93 2.02 -1.29 19.05
C VAL A 93 2.50 -0.86 17.65
N ASP A 94 1.65 -0.16 16.91
CA ASP A 94 1.94 0.27 15.53
C ASP A 94 3.23 1.10 15.43
N LYS A 95 3.53 1.92 16.45
CA LYS A 95 4.76 2.72 16.53
C LYS A 95 6.05 1.90 16.57
N ASN A 96 5.97 0.62 16.92
CA ASN A 96 7.11 -0.29 16.98
C ASN A 96 7.20 -1.18 15.72
N GLN A 97 6.47 -0.84 14.66
CA GLN A 97 6.46 -1.54 13.38
C GLN A 97 6.73 -0.52 12.27
N TRP A 98 7.51 -0.91 11.25
CA TRP A 98 8.04 0.03 10.26
C TRP A 98 7.00 0.54 9.26
N ILE A 99 6.11 -0.32 8.79
CA ILE A 99 5.10 -0.02 7.77
C ILE A 99 4.27 1.25 8.10
N PRO A 100 3.72 1.42 9.32
CA PRO A 100 3.04 2.66 9.69
C PRO A 100 3.85 3.93 9.48
N TRP A 101 5.14 3.90 9.79
CA TRP A 101 6.03 5.05 9.62
C TRP A 101 6.28 5.36 8.14
N GLU A 102 6.45 4.35 7.30
CA GLU A 102 6.61 4.50 5.85
C GLU A 102 5.38 5.14 5.21
N ILE A 103 4.18 4.73 5.63
CA ILE A 103 2.92 5.31 5.19
C ILE A 103 2.77 6.74 5.69
N SER A 104 3.07 6.99 6.97
CA SER A 104 3.06 8.34 7.56
C SER A 104 3.94 9.29 6.76
N TYR A 105 5.17 8.85 6.45
CA TYR A 105 6.13 9.65 5.70
C TYR A 105 5.69 9.87 4.24
N SER A 106 5.11 8.85 3.60
CA SER A 106 4.54 8.97 2.23
C SER A 106 3.39 9.97 2.16
N LEU A 107 2.59 10.09 3.23
CA LEU A 107 1.47 11.02 3.29
C LEU A 107 1.89 12.45 3.68
N LYS A 108 3.06 12.65 4.28
CA LYS A 108 3.53 13.95 4.76
C LYS A 108 4.22 14.75 3.67
N GLU A 109 3.97 16.06 3.71
CA GLU A 109 4.75 17.04 2.96
C GLU A 109 5.93 17.43 3.84
N VAL A 110 7.14 16.99 3.48
CA VAL A 110 8.35 17.21 4.28
C VAL A 110 9.25 18.17 3.54
N SER A 111 9.71 19.25 4.18
CA SER A 111 10.66 20.18 3.59
C SER A 111 12.10 19.75 3.88
N ARG A 112 12.95 19.71 2.85
CA ARG A 112 14.38 19.41 2.95
C ARG A 112 15.21 20.42 2.14
N LYS A 113 16.47 20.64 2.52
CA LYS A 113 17.40 21.41 1.70
C LYS A 113 18.01 20.50 0.65
N ASN A 114 17.93 20.88 -0.62
CA ASN A 114 18.62 20.17 -1.69
C ASN A 114 20.12 20.54 -1.73
N SER A 115 20.88 19.89 -2.61
CA SER A 115 22.33 20.12 -2.77
C SER A 115 22.69 21.55 -3.16
N SER A 116 21.74 22.34 -3.66
CA SER A 116 21.88 23.76 -3.99
C SER A 116 21.49 24.69 -2.82
N GLY A 117 21.16 24.14 -1.65
CA GLY A 117 20.77 24.89 -0.46
C GLY A 117 19.31 25.37 -0.44
N ASN A 118 18.52 25.05 -1.47
CA ASN A 118 17.12 25.47 -1.60
C ASN A 118 16.20 24.52 -0.81
N SER A 119 15.21 25.08 -0.13
CA SER A 119 14.17 24.27 0.51
C SER A 119 13.21 23.74 -0.56
N VAL A 120 13.14 22.42 -0.67
CA VAL A 120 12.19 21.69 -1.51
C VAL A 120 11.26 20.94 -0.57
N THR A 121 9.96 20.99 -0.83
CA THR A 121 8.95 20.27 -0.04
C THR A 121 8.38 19.14 -0.89
N SER A 122 8.36 17.91 -0.36
CA SER A 122 7.70 16.80 -1.03
C SER A 122 6.19 17.05 -1.09
N LYS A 123 5.55 16.53 -2.14
CA LYS A 123 4.09 16.43 -2.16
C LYS A 123 3.68 15.16 -1.39
N THR A 124 2.46 15.14 -0.86
CA THR A 124 1.83 13.88 -0.42
C THR A 124 1.79 12.90 -1.58
N ASN A 125 2.24 11.66 -1.41
CA ASN A 125 2.25 10.66 -2.49
C ASN A 125 0.84 10.21 -2.89
N ALA A 126 0.72 9.77 -4.15
CA ALA A 126 -0.35 8.85 -4.55
C ALA A 126 -0.18 7.53 -3.77
N MET A 127 -1.29 6.91 -3.40
CA MET A 127 -1.28 5.70 -2.56
C MET A 127 -2.18 4.62 -3.15
N ILE A 128 -1.70 3.37 -3.17
CA ILE A 128 -2.52 2.20 -3.49
C ILE A 128 -2.11 1.02 -2.62
N ALA A 129 -3.07 0.20 -2.23
CA ALA A 129 -2.83 -1.03 -1.49
C ALA A 129 -3.10 -2.26 -2.38
N ILE A 130 -2.12 -3.14 -2.52
CA ILE A 130 -2.25 -4.39 -3.26
C ILE A 130 -2.35 -5.54 -2.26
N ILE A 131 -3.41 -6.32 -2.36
CA ILE A 131 -3.68 -7.46 -1.48
C ILE A 131 -3.03 -8.68 -2.11
N VAL A 132 -2.15 -9.34 -1.38
CA VAL A 132 -1.46 -10.56 -1.81
C VAL A 132 -2.30 -11.78 -1.41
N PRO A 133 -2.54 -12.78 -2.27
CA PRO A 133 -3.28 -13.98 -1.86
C PRO A 133 -2.52 -14.75 -0.77
N ASP A 134 -3.24 -15.33 0.18
CA ASP A 134 -2.64 -16.18 1.24
C ASP A 134 -2.21 -17.55 0.69
N LEU A 135 -1.63 -18.41 1.53
CA LEU A 135 -1.16 -19.76 1.13
C LEU A 135 -2.23 -20.64 0.45
N ASN A 136 -3.51 -20.34 0.63
CA ASN A 136 -4.61 -21.08 0.00
C ASN A 136 -5.15 -20.38 -1.25
N ASN A 137 -4.38 -19.44 -1.81
CA ASN A 137 -4.80 -18.56 -2.90
C ASN A 137 -6.08 -17.76 -2.57
N SER A 138 -6.24 -17.36 -1.30
CA SER A 138 -7.42 -16.63 -0.84
C SER A 138 -7.10 -15.18 -0.45
N TYR A 139 -8.07 -14.31 -0.71
CA TYR A 139 -8.04 -12.92 -0.27
C TYR A 139 -8.93 -12.68 0.96
N GLU A 140 -9.65 -13.71 1.44
CA GLU A 140 -10.70 -13.56 2.45
C GLU A 140 -10.20 -13.06 3.80
N TYR A 141 -8.90 -13.20 4.09
CA TYR A 141 -8.29 -12.61 5.28
C TYR A 141 -8.43 -11.08 5.31
N TYR A 142 -8.58 -10.44 4.15
CA TYR A 142 -8.79 -9.00 4.01
C TYR A 142 -10.09 -8.63 3.27
N THR A 143 -10.45 -9.30 2.18
CA THR A 143 -11.62 -8.94 1.37
C THR A 143 -12.39 -10.12 0.81
N TYR A 144 -13.71 -10.01 0.78
CA TYR A 144 -14.61 -11.03 0.23
C TYR A 144 -15.92 -10.38 -0.27
N ASN A 145 -16.65 -11.09 -1.12
CA ASN A 145 -17.96 -10.66 -1.59
C ASN A 145 -19.03 -11.09 -0.59
N LYS A 146 -19.96 -10.19 -0.27
CA LYS A 146 -21.11 -10.45 0.59
C LYS A 146 -22.39 -10.08 -0.17
N ASN A 147 -23.47 -10.80 0.11
CA ASN A 147 -24.81 -10.42 -0.32
C ASN A 147 -25.31 -9.30 0.59
N CYS A 148 -25.03 -8.06 0.21
CA CYS A 148 -25.44 -6.84 0.90
C CYS A 148 -26.48 -6.15 0.03
N CYS A 149 -27.65 -5.83 0.60
CA CYS A 149 -28.77 -5.32 -0.18
C CYS A 149 -29.08 -6.26 -1.39
N ASP A 150 -29.72 -5.75 -2.45
CA ASP A 150 -30.05 -6.54 -3.66
C ASP A 150 -28.90 -6.61 -4.69
N SER A 151 -27.86 -5.78 -4.56
CA SER A 151 -26.80 -5.61 -5.56
C SER A 151 -25.49 -6.35 -5.24
N GLY A 152 -25.36 -6.91 -4.05
CA GLY A 152 -24.08 -7.41 -3.51
C GLY A 152 -23.13 -6.28 -3.12
N CYS A 153 -22.11 -6.59 -2.33
CA CYS A 153 -21.02 -5.67 -2.02
C CYS A 153 -19.70 -6.39 -1.72
N ARG A 154 -18.59 -5.65 -1.81
CA ARG A 154 -17.26 -6.12 -1.40
C ARG A 154 -16.99 -5.64 0.03
N VAL A 155 -16.68 -6.58 0.92
CA VAL A 155 -16.29 -6.29 2.30
C VAL A 155 -14.78 -6.08 2.36
N LEU A 156 -14.33 -5.05 3.09
CA LEU A 156 -12.94 -4.81 3.45
C LEU A 156 -12.78 -4.94 4.97
N LYS A 157 -11.96 -5.89 5.43
CA LYS A 157 -11.65 -6.14 6.84
C LYS A 157 -10.59 -5.15 7.34
N THR A 158 -10.89 -3.85 7.32
CA THR A 158 -9.93 -2.78 7.67
C THR A 158 -9.40 -2.86 9.10
N ASN A 159 -10.08 -3.60 9.98
CA ASN A 159 -9.62 -3.88 11.34
C ASN A 159 -8.36 -4.77 11.41
N THR A 160 -7.98 -5.43 10.31
CA THR A 160 -6.74 -6.22 10.26
C THR A 160 -5.50 -5.38 9.91
N LEU A 161 -5.71 -4.15 9.42
CA LEU A 161 -4.64 -3.25 9.01
C LEU A 161 -4.06 -2.49 10.19
N PHE A 162 -2.89 -1.87 9.97
CA PHE A 162 -2.39 -0.79 10.83
C PHE A 162 -3.38 0.36 10.92
N ASP A 163 -3.40 1.06 12.05
CA ASP A 163 -4.40 2.09 12.34
C ASP A 163 -4.30 3.25 11.33
N ILE A 164 -3.09 3.62 10.89
CA ILE A 164 -2.91 4.63 9.84
C ILE A 164 -3.52 4.21 8.50
N LEU A 165 -3.41 2.94 8.08
CA LEU A 165 -4.05 2.46 6.85
C LEU A 165 -5.57 2.44 7.02
N LYS A 166 -6.04 1.84 8.12
CA LYS A 166 -7.46 1.76 8.47
C LYS A 166 -8.13 3.13 8.44
N ASN A 167 -7.48 4.15 9.01
CA ASN A 167 -8.03 5.51 9.09
C ASN A 167 -7.98 6.27 7.76
N ASN A 168 -7.25 5.78 6.76
CA ASN A 168 -7.26 6.30 5.39
C ASN A 168 -8.11 5.47 4.41
N MET A 169 -8.90 4.53 4.94
CA MET A 169 -9.96 3.83 4.21
C MET A 169 -11.32 4.35 4.64
N PHE A 170 -12.27 4.43 3.70
CA PHE A 170 -13.61 4.99 3.91
C PHE A 170 -13.58 6.41 4.52
N ASN A 171 -12.58 7.22 4.13
CA ASN A 171 -12.29 8.53 4.71
C ASN A 171 -12.67 9.72 3.80
N ILE A 172 -13.49 9.49 2.77
CA ILE A 172 -14.10 10.59 2.00
C ILE A 172 -14.96 11.47 2.92
N LYS A 173 -14.91 12.79 2.73
CA LYS A 173 -15.66 13.76 3.54
C LYS A 173 -17.15 13.71 3.25
N ASP A 174 -17.49 13.72 1.97
CA ASP A 174 -18.87 13.66 1.48
C ASP A 174 -19.17 12.22 1.02
N THR A 175 -19.76 11.45 1.92
CA THR A 175 -19.99 10.01 1.71
C THR A 175 -21.28 9.75 0.94
N ASP A 176 -21.20 9.03 -0.18
CA ASP A 176 -22.34 8.40 -0.81
C ASP A 176 -22.52 6.98 -0.26
N THR A 177 -23.59 6.77 0.52
CA THR A 177 -23.81 5.51 1.24
C THR A 177 -25.26 5.03 1.20
N LYS A 178 -25.44 3.72 1.28
CA LYS A 178 -26.74 3.07 1.47
C LYS A 178 -26.70 2.13 2.67
N ASP A 179 -27.63 2.32 3.59
CA ASP A 179 -27.88 1.39 4.68
C ASP A 179 -28.73 0.21 4.18
N CYS A 180 -28.30 -1.01 4.46
CA CYS A 180 -29.00 -2.25 4.14
C CYS A 180 -29.84 -2.70 5.34
N SER A 181 -30.91 -3.45 5.09
CA SER A 181 -31.79 -4.00 6.14
C SER A 181 -31.10 -4.99 7.09
N ASP A 182 -29.98 -5.58 6.66
CA ASP A 182 -29.14 -6.47 7.47
C ASP A 182 -28.14 -5.71 8.37
N GLY A 183 -28.20 -4.37 8.39
CA GLY A 183 -27.30 -3.50 9.16
C GLY A 183 -25.97 -3.20 8.47
N SER A 184 -25.73 -3.72 7.25
CA SER A 184 -24.56 -3.34 6.45
C SER A 184 -24.71 -1.91 5.93
N LYS A 185 -23.59 -1.20 5.76
CA LYS A 185 -23.52 0.08 5.06
C LYS A 185 -22.65 -0.07 3.82
N ILE A 186 -23.20 0.25 2.66
CA ILE A 186 -22.49 0.25 1.39
C ILE A 186 -21.96 1.66 1.16
N TYR A 187 -20.69 1.77 0.76
CA TYR A 187 -20.09 3.01 0.27
C TYR A 187 -19.95 2.91 -1.25
N TYR A 188 -20.33 3.97 -1.96
CA TYR A 188 -20.25 4.04 -3.41
C TYR A 188 -19.05 4.89 -3.87
N GLY A 189 -18.56 4.58 -5.07
CA GLY A 189 -17.43 5.29 -5.69
C GLY A 189 -16.11 5.14 -4.91
N ASN A 190 -15.23 6.13 -5.08
CA ASN A 190 -13.92 6.17 -4.43
C ASN A 190 -14.03 6.71 -2.99
N SER A 191 -14.50 5.87 -2.06
CA SER A 191 -14.70 6.25 -0.67
C SER A 191 -13.43 6.29 0.18
N SER A 192 -12.30 5.80 -0.33
CA SER A 192 -11.01 5.72 0.37
C SER A 192 -9.94 6.51 -0.39
N TYR A 193 -9.09 7.23 0.34
CA TYR A 193 -7.89 7.81 -0.25
C TYR A 193 -6.89 6.72 -0.65
N ILE A 194 -6.76 5.67 0.18
CA ILE A 194 -5.96 4.48 -0.13
C ILE A 194 -6.90 3.37 -0.59
N ASN A 195 -7.07 3.23 -1.89
CA ASN A 195 -7.85 2.14 -2.47
C ASN A 195 -7.08 0.82 -2.42
N SER A 196 -7.83 -0.29 -2.26
CA SER A 196 -7.25 -1.64 -2.19
C SER A 196 -7.72 -2.54 -3.34
N VAL A 197 -6.80 -3.23 -3.99
CA VAL A 197 -7.02 -4.08 -5.17
C VAL A 197 -6.37 -5.46 -4.94
N LYS A 198 -6.97 -6.53 -5.48
CA LYS A 198 -6.35 -7.86 -5.42
C LYS A 198 -5.15 -7.91 -6.36
N TRP A 199 -4.13 -8.68 -6.01
CA TRP A 199 -2.96 -8.89 -6.85
C TRP A 199 -3.33 -9.25 -8.29
N ASP A 200 -4.19 -10.25 -8.48
CA ASP A 200 -4.59 -10.73 -9.82
C ASP A 200 -5.29 -9.64 -10.64
N ASP A 201 -6.15 -8.83 -10.00
CA ASP A 201 -6.83 -7.73 -10.66
C ASP A 201 -5.83 -6.63 -11.05
N PHE A 202 -4.87 -6.33 -10.17
CA PHE A 202 -3.87 -5.29 -10.38
C PHE A 202 -2.93 -5.61 -11.55
N ILE A 203 -2.36 -6.82 -11.60
CA ILE A 203 -1.39 -7.18 -12.66
C ILE A 203 -2.03 -7.21 -14.06
N ASN A 204 -3.34 -7.42 -14.13
CA ASN A 204 -4.09 -7.38 -15.38
C ASN A 204 -4.28 -5.95 -15.92
N ASP A 205 -4.29 -4.93 -15.05
CA ASP A 205 -4.51 -3.53 -15.45
C ASP A 205 -3.72 -2.50 -14.60
N ILE A 206 -2.40 -2.69 -14.55
CA ILE A 206 -1.49 -1.93 -13.69
C ILE A 206 -1.64 -0.42 -13.89
N GLU A 207 -1.59 0.06 -15.14
CA GLU A 207 -1.61 1.50 -15.41
C GLU A 207 -2.93 2.15 -14.98
N SER A 208 -4.09 1.51 -15.21
CA SER A 208 -5.38 2.07 -14.76
C SER A 208 -5.44 2.23 -13.25
N TYR A 209 -4.91 1.27 -12.49
CA TYR A 209 -4.88 1.36 -11.02
C TYR A 209 -3.90 2.42 -10.52
N ILE A 210 -2.74 2.55 -11.16
CA ILE A 210 -1.79 3.62 -10.82
C ILE A 210 -2.38 4.98 -11.17
N ASP A 211 -2.97 5.15 -12.36
CA ASP A 211 -3.64 6.39 -12.79
C ASP A 211 -4.74 6.78 -11.79
N SER A 212 -5.56 5.80 -11.38
CA SER A 212 -6.59 6.01 -10.35
C SER A 212 -5.99 6.51 -9.03
N ALA A 213 -4.82 6.01 -8.62
CA ALA A 213 -4.15 6.48 -7.39
C ALA A 213 -3.68 7.94 -7.50
N TYR A 214 -3.23 8.37 -8.68
CA TYR A 214 -2.90 9.78 -8.94
C TYR A 214 -4.15 10.66 -9.00
N GLU A 215 -5.26 10.17 -9.56
CA GLU A 215 -6.53 10.91 -9.53
C GLU A 215 -7.02 11.15 -8.09
N LEU A 216 -6.84 10.18 -7.19
CA LEU A 216 -7.14 10.34 -5.76
C LEU A 216 -6.22 11.39 -5.11
N GLN A 217 -4.93 11.37 -5.45
CA GLN A 217 -3.96 12.36 -4.99
C GLN A 217 -4.35 13.78 -5.43
N ASP A 218 -4.74 13.96 -6.69
CA ASP A 218 -5.19 15.25 -7.23
C ASP A 218 -6.48 15.76 -6.57
N ASN A 219 -7.29 14.85 -6.04
CA ASN A 219 -8.53 15.14 -5.30
C ASN A 219 -8.40 14.91 -3.79
N MET A 220 -7.17 14.96 -3.25
CA MET A 220 -6.90 14.61 -1.84
C MET A 220 -7.67 15.48 -0.83
N ASP A 221 -8.07 16.70 -1.22
CA ASP A 221 -8.86 17.63 -0.43
C ASP A 221 -10.26 17.10 -0.11
N LYS A 222 -10.78 16.14 -0.89
CA LYS A 222 -12.06 15.45 -0.62
C LYS A 222 -11.96 14.41 0.50
N TYR A 223 -10.77 14.10 0.98
CA TYR A 223 -10.52 13.06 1.96
C TYR A 223 -10.03 13.63 3.30
N LYS A 224 -10.41 12.98 4.40
CA LYS A 224 -9.83 13.22 5.73
C LYS A 224 -8.61 12.32 5.91
N ILE A 225 -7.47 12.77 5.40
CA ILE A 225 -6.23 11.99 5.42
C ILE A 225 -5.59 12.03 6.81
N VAL A 226 -5.28 10.87 7.37
CA VAL A 226 -4.57 10.71 8.64
C VAL A 226 -3.10 10.43 8.34
N LYS A 227 -2.20 11.28 8.83
CA LYS A 227 -0.76 11.20 8.50
C LYS A 227 0.12 10.76 9.67
N GLU A 228 -0.44 10.55 10.86
CA GLU A 228 0.31 10.21 12.07
C GLU A 228 0.09 8.75 12.47
N VAL A 229 1.13 8.16 13.09
CA VAL A 229 1.12 6.82 13.70
C VAL A 229 0.67 6.86 15.15
#